data_AF-A0A6H9GYG2-F1
#
_entry.id   AF-A0A6H9GYG2-F1
#
_cell.length_a   1.000
_cell.length_b   1.000
_cell.length_c   1.000
_cell.angle_alpha   90.00
_cell.angle_beta   90.00
_cell.angle_gamma   90.00
#
_symmetry.space_group_name_H-M   'P 1'
#
loop_
_entity.id
_entity.type
_entity.pdbx_description
1 polymer ?
#
loop_
_entity_poly.entity_id
_entity_poly.type
_entity_poly.pdbx_seq_one_letter_code
_entity_poly.pdbx_strand_id
1 'polypeptide(L)'
;MTIPPINEKIIQQNSTNASYQRGRYYYDSGAVISLWQRGQNLQALVSGSEVKPYRFAIDFNQENLENVSCSCPYNYEGWCKHIVAFLLTCSRQPELIIKKASLEELLTPINESKLRKLLNHLVAKHPEIIETIDKFLVPATPVNKAGGKITVNVKAYRNTVRNELRQSLRAIEEDY
;
A
#
# COMPACT_ATOMS: atom_id res chain seq x y z
N MET A 1 17.41 20.43 3.77
CA MET A 1 16.49 19.59 2.97
C MET A 1 17.25 18.34 2.56
N THR A 2 16.74 17.16 2.87
CA THR A 2 17.49 15.91 2.68
C THR A 2 17.16 15.31 1.32
N ILE A 3 18.21 15.11 0.51
CA ILE A 3 18.15 14.28 -0.68
C ILE A 3 18.37 12.83 -0.20
N PRO A 4 17.56 11.87 -0.65
CA PRO A 4 17.73 10.47 -0.25
C PRO A 4 19.13 9.98 -0.67
N PRO A 5 19.84 9.24 0.19
CA PRO A 5 21.21 8.76 -0.08
C PRO A 5 21.19 7.59 -1.08
N ILE A 6 20.83 7.87 -2.33
CA ILE A 6 20.67 6.88 -3.39
C ILE A 6 21.90 6.93 -4.29
N ASN A 7 22.60 5.80 -4.40
CA ASN A 7 23.64 5.60 -5.41
C ASN A 7 23.49 4.20 -6.04
N GLU A 8 24.04 4.03 -7.25
CA GLU A 8 23.89 2.78 -8.00
C GLU A 8 24.50 1.57 -7.30
N LYS A 9 25.55 1.76 -6.49
CA LYS A 9 26.20 0.68 -5.75
C LYS A 9 25.25 0.08 -4.72
N ILE A 10 24.52 0.90 -3.97
CA ILE A 10 23.48 0.44 -3.03
C ILE A 10 22.39 -0.32 -3.77
N ILE A 11 21.96 0.17 -4.94
CA ILE A 11 20.94 -0.50 -5.76
C ILE A 11 21.41 -1.88 -6.19
N GLN A 12 22.65 -2.01 -6.68
CA GLN A 12 23.22 -3.30 -7.09
C GLN A 12 23.40 -4.26 -5.91
N GLN A 13 23.89 -3.77 -4.76
CA GLN A 13 24.11 -4.60 -3.57
C GLN A 13 22.81 -5.17 -2.98
N ASN A 14 21.70 -4.46 -3.13
CA ASN A 14 20.41 -4.88 -2.60
C ASN A 14 19.52 -5.59 -3.64
N SER A 15 20.02 -5.86 -4.85
CA SER A 15 19.26 -6.56 -5.89
C SER A 15 20.03 -7.74 -6.46
N THR A 16 19.32 -8.77 -6.88
CA THR A 16 19.93 -9.84 -7.68
C THR A 16 20.32 -9.30 -9.06
N ASN A 17 21.33 -9.87 -9.71
CA ASN A 17 21.77 -9.44 -11.04
C ASN A 17 20.59 -9.40 -12.05
N ALA A 18 19.74 -10.43 -12.04
CA ALA A 18 18.56 -10.50 -12.88
C ALA A 18 17.52 -9.41 -12.58
N SER A 19 17.30 -9.05 -11.31
CA SER A 19 16.39 -7.94 -10.95
C SER A 19 17.01 -6.58 -11.30
N TYR A 20 18.32 -6.42 -11.14
CA TYR A 20 19.03 -5.20 -11.53
C TYR A 20 18.97 -4.97 -13.04
N GLN A 21 19.30 -5.97 -13.85
CA GLN A 21 19.26 -5.86 -15.32
C GLN A 21 17.86 -5.53 -15.85
N ARG A 22 16.82 -6.21 -15.33
CA ARG A 22 15.44 -5.88 -15.67
C ARG A 22 15.05 -4.49 -15.20
N GLY A 23 15.52 -4.07 -14.03
CA GLY A 23 15.28 -2.73 -13.52
C GLY A 23 15.92 -1.64 -14.37
N ARG A 24 17.13 -1.88 -14.90
CA ARG A 24 17.77 -1.02 -15.91
C ARG A 24 16.90 -0.89 -17.16
N TYR A 25 16.42 -2.00 -17.71
CA TYR A 25 15.49 -1.98 -18.85
C TYR A 25 14.23 -1.15 -18.56
N TYR A 26 13.64 -1.29 -17.38
CA TYR A 26 12.45 -0.51 -16.97
C TYR A 26 12.75 0.98 -16.78
N TYR A 27 13.96 1.31 -16.31
CA TYR A 27 14.41 2.69 -16.26
C TYR A 27 14.56 3.26 -17.68
N ASP A 28 15.27 2.54 -18.55
CA ASP A 28 15.55 2.97 -19.93
C ASP A 28 14.26 3.10 -20.77
N SER A 29 13.22 2.32 -20.46
CA SER A 29 11.90 2.40 -21.10
C SER A 29 10.97 3.46 -20.51
N GLY A 30 11.40 4.23 -19.49
CA GLY A 30 10.58 5.26 -18.86
C GLY A 30 9.41 4.69 -18.05
N ALA A 31 9.57 3.53 -17.41
CA ALA A 31 8.48 2.87 -16.69
C ALA A 31 8.00 3.64 -15.43
N VAL A 32 8.77 4.61 -14.92
CA VAL A 32 8.35 5.44 -13.78
C VAL A 32 7.41 6.54 -14.27
N ILE A 33 6.11 6.35 -14.01
CA ILE A 33 5.05 7.23 -14.50
C ILE A 33 5.01 8.54 -13.71
N SER A 34 5.20 8.46 -12.40
CA SER A 34 5.20 9.63 -11.53
C SER A 34 5.99 9.35 -10.26
N LEU A 35 6.66 10.40 -9.76
CA LEU A 35 7.58 10.35 -8.63
C LEU A 35 7.39 11.59 -7.79
N TRP A 36 7.17 11.42 -6.49
CA TRP A 36 7.03 12.56 -5.57
C TRP A 36 7.61 12.27 -4.19
N GLN A 37 7.90 13.34 -3.46
CA GLN A 37 8.44 13.28 -2.10
C GLN A 37 7.57 14.08 -1.15
N ARG A 38 7.29 13.52 0.04
CA ARG A 38 6.70 14.21 1.19
C ARG A 38 7.63 14.05 2.38
N GLY A 39 8.34 15.10 2.78
CA GLY A 39 9.36 15.02 3.82
C GLY A 39 10.43 13.97 3.49
N GLN A 40 10.55 12.96 4.35
CA GLN A 40 11.50 11.83 4.26
C GLN A 40 10.90 10.57 3.62
N ASN A 41 9.78 10.71 2.90
CA ASN A 41 9.10 9.62 2.22
C ASN A 41 9.06 9.89 0.71
N LEU A 42 9.64 8.98 -0.09
CA LEU A 42 9.52 8.97 -1.54
C LEU A 42 8.44 7.99 -1.99
N GLN A 43 7.68 8.37 -3.00
CA GLN A 43 6.62 7.54 -3.56
C GLN A 43 6.61 7.63 -5.08
N ALA A 44 6.18 6.55 -5.71
CA ALA A 44 6.01 6.52 -7.15
C ALA A 44 4.90 5.59 -7.63
N LEU A 45 4.52 5.80 -8.88
CA LEU A 45 3.79 4.84 -9.70
C LEU A 45 4.71 4.32 -10.79
N VAL A 46 4.86 3.00 -10.86
CA VAL A 46 5.76 2.33 -11.81
C VAL A 46 4.94 1.38 -12.67
N SER A 47 5.03 1.56 -13.98
CA SER A 47 4.44 0.66 -14.97
C SER A 47 5.09 -0.71 -14.88
N GLY A 48 4.33 -1.76 -15.19
CA GLY A 48 4.82 -3.12 -15.21
C GLY A 48 3.91 -4.05 -15.97
N SER A 49 3.88 -5.32 -15.58
CA SER A 49 3.10 -6.35 -16.28
C SER A 49 1.59 -6.21 -16.10
N GLU A 50 1.14 -5.51 -15.06
CA GLU A 50 -0.28 -5.30 -14.77
C GLU A 50 -0.79 -4.03 -15.44
N VAL A 51 -2.09 -4.00 -15.74
CA VAL A 51 -2.77 -2.82 -16.31
C VAL A 51 -2.68 -1.63 -15.34
N LYS A 52 -2.79 -1.89 -14.03
CA LYS A 52 -2.64 -0.87 -13.00
C LYS A 52 -1.16 -0.74 -12.59
N PRO A 53 -0.61 0.48 -12.54
CA PRO A 53 0.76 0.69 -12.07
C PRO A 53 0.97 0.19 -10.64
N TYR A 54 2.16 -0.33 -10.39
CA TYR A 54 2.59 -0.68 -9.04
C TYR A 54 2.88 0.58 -8.23
N ARG A 55 2.49 0.56 -6.95
CA ARG A 55 2.79 1.63 -6.00
C ARG A 55 4.10 1.32 -5.29
N PHE A 56 4.85 2.38 -5.07
CA PHE A 56 6.14 2.30 -4.41
C PHE A 56 6.22 3.33 -3.29
N ALA A 57 6.83 2.95 -2.17
CA ALA A 57 7.13 3.86 -1.07
C ALA A 57 8.48 3.48 -0.40
N ILE A 58 9.29 4.49 -0.11
CA ILE A 58 10.53 4.40 0.68
C ILE A 58 10.48 5.49 1.74
N ASP A 59 10.82 5.11 2.97
CA ASP A 59 11.25 6.06 3.99
C ASP A 59 12.77 6.19 3.93
N PHE A 60 13.33 7.34 4.26
CA PHE A 60 14.78 7.48 4.30
C PHE A 60 15.20 8.53 5.31
N ASN A 61 16.42 8.40 5.80
CA ASN A 61 17.06 9.43 6.61
C ASN A 61 18.29 9.97 5.85
N GLN A 62 19.15 10.72 6.54
CA GLN A 62 20.34 11.31 5.90
C GLN A 62 21.38 10.28 5.45
N GLU A 63 21.37 9.09 6.05
CA GLU A 63 22.39 8.06 5.88
C GLU A 63 21.89 6.85 5.09
N ASN A 64 20.62 6.45 5.28
CA ASN A 64 20.11 5.18 4.78
C ASN A 64 18.68 5.27 4.20
N LEU A 65 18.37 4.29 3.35
CA LEU A 65 17.01 3.99 2.91
C LEU A 65 16.37 3.00 3.90
N GLU A 66 15.11 3.24 4.24
CA GLU A 66 14.30 2.50 5.19
C GLU A 66 12.96 2.11 4.54
N ASN A 67 12.32 1.04 5.04
CA ASN A 67 10.96 0.63 4.63
C ASN A 67 10.73 0.60 3.11
N VAL A 68 11.69 0.06 2.36
CA VAL A 68 11.63 -0.03 0.89
C VAL A 68 10.52 -1.01 0.49
N SER A 69 9.43 -0.51 -0.07
CA SER A 69 8.23 -1.30 -0.36
C SER A 69 7.73 -1.11 -1.79
N CYS A 70 7.37 -2.22 -2.43
CA CYS A 70 6.74 -2.23 -3.75
C CYS A 70 5.49 -3.08 -3.69
N SER A 71 4.38 -2.60 -4.26
CA SER A 71 3.12 -3.33 -4.27
C SER A 71 3.08 -4.50 -5.27
N CYS A 72 4.19 -4.84 -5.92
CA CYS A 72 4.25 -5.96 -6.86
C CYS A 72 4.31 -7.30 -6.13
N PRO A 73 3.84 -8.40 -6.71
CA PRO A 73 3.80 -9.72 -6.07
C PRO A 73 5.19 -10.37 -5.93
N TYR A 74 6.28 -9.66 -6.26
CA TYR A 74 7.62 -10.18 -6.13
C TYR A 74 7.96 -10.41 -4.65
N ASN A 75 8.15 -11.68 -4.29
CA ASN A 75 8.46 -12.14 -2.95
C ASN A 75 9.77 -12.94 -2.90
N TYR A 76 10.65 -12.73 -3.88
CA TYR A 76 11.96 -13.36 -3.95
C TYR A 76 13.04 -12.47 -3.30
N GLU A 77 14.30 -12.88 -3.42
CA GLU A 77 15.44 -12.17 -2.86
C GLU A 77 15.66 -10.78 -3.48
N GLY A 78 16.03 -9.84 -2.61
CA GLY A 78 16.44 -8.49 -2.98
C GLY A 78 15.33 -7.61 -3.54
N TRP A 79 15.72 -6.41 -3.94
CA TRP A 79 14.83 -5.43 -4.54
C TRP A 79 14.38 -5.88 -5.92
N CYS A 80 13.08 -5.79 -6.16
CA CYS A 80 12.51 -6.13 -7.45
C CYS A 80 12.90 -5.10 -8.52
N LYS A 81 12.72 -5.47 -9.79
CA LYS A 81 13.00 -4.60 -10.95
C LYS A 81 12.34 -3.21 -10.88
N HIS A 82 11.14 -3.10 -10.29
CA HIS A 82 10.44 -1.81 -10.17
C HIS A 82 11.15 -0.88 -9.17
N ILE A 83 11.64 -1.43 -8.05
CA ILE A 83 12.42 -0.69 -7.05
C ILE A 83 13.71 -0.19 -7.69
N VAL A 84 14.40 -1.06 -8.42
CA VAL A 84 15.63 -0.71 -9.14
C VAL A 84 15.36 0.43 -10.14
N ALA A 85 14.35 0.30 -10.99
CA ALA A 85 14.01 1.33 -11.99
C ALA A 85 13.69 2.69 -11.33
N PHE A 86 12.91 2.64 -10.26
CA PHE A 86 12.58 3.81 -9.44
C PHE A 86 13.84 4.47 -8.84
N LEU A 87 14.72 3.70 -8.20
CA LEU A 87 15.92 4.24 -7.55
C LEU A 87 16.91 4.79 -8.57
N LEU A 88 17.04 4.14 -9.73
CA LEU A 88 17.83 4.66 -10.86
C LEU A 88 17.27 6.00 -11.35
N THR A 89 15.95 6.12 -11.46
CA THR A 89 15.29 7.39 -11.82
C THR A 89 15.59 8.47 -10.79
N CYS A 90 15.44 8.18 -9.50
CA CYS A 90 15.75 9.14 -8.43
C CYS A 90 17.22 9.58 -8.43
N SER A 91 18.14 8.65 -8.70
CA SER A 91 19.58 8.91 -8.67
C SER A 91 20.06 9.71 -9.89
N ARG A 92 19.53 9.38 -11.08
CA ARG A 92 20.00 9.96 -12.36
C ARG A 92 19.20 11.20 -12.78
N GLN A 93 17.95 11.29 -12.38
CA GLN A 93 17.01 12.35 -12.78
C GLN A 93 16.28 12.92 -11.54
N PRO A 94 17.01 13.45 -10.55
CA PRO A 94 16.41 13.97 -9.31
C PRO A 94 15.43 15.13 -9.55
N GLU A 95 15.55 15.84 -10.68
CA GLU A 95 14.65 16.92 -11.11
C GLU A 95 13.22 16.45 -11.39
N LEU A 96 13.00 15.15 -11.66
CA LEU A 96 11.66 14.58 -11.82
C LEU A 96 10.92 14.38 -10.50
N ILE A 97 11.61 14.55 -9.35
CA ILE A 97 11.00 14.38 -8.03
C ILE A 97 10.13 15.58 -7.70
N ILE A 98 8.81 15.40 -7.79
CA ILE A 98 7.85 16.43 -7.43
C ILE A 98 7.76 16.53 -5.90
N LYS A 99 8.16 17.67 -5.33
CA LYS A 99 7.97 17.93 -3.90
C LYS A 99 6.50 18.20 -3.61
N LYS A 100 5.97 17.54 -2.59
CA LYS A 100 4.61 17.74 -2.09
C LYS A 100 4.65 18.01 -0.59
N ALA A 101 3.68 18.78 -0.11
CA ALA A 101 3.55 19.09 1.31
C ALA A 101 3.53 17.81 2.17
N SER A 102 4.17 17.81 3.33
CA SER A 102 4.08 16.72 4.29
C SER A 102 2.65 16.59 4.83
N LEU A 103 2.33 15.48 5.49
CA LEU A 103 1.04 15.35 6.16
C LEU A 103 0.89 16.43 7.25
N GLU A 104 1.95 16.68 8.02
CA GLU A 104 1.97 17.72 9.04
C GLU A 104 1.67 19.09 8.43
N GLU A 105 2.36 19.48 7.36
CA GLU A 105 2.14 20.76 6.67
C GLU A 105 0.71 20.90 6.12
N LEU A 106 0.10 19.80 5.69
CA LEU A 106 -1.30 19.79 5.24
C LEU A 106 -2.28 19.96 6.41
N LEU A 107 -1.94 19.44 7.60
CA LEU A 107 -2.79 19.46 8.78
C LEU A 107 -2.61 20.72 9.64
N THR A 108 -1.42 21.32 9.69
CA THR A 108 -1.12 22.54 10.47
C THR A 108 -2.14 23.67 10.27
N PRO A 109 -2.55 24.04 9.03
CA PRO A 109 -3.51 25.13 8.84
C PRO A 109 -4.98 24.73 9.08
N ILE A 110 -5.26 23.47 9.42
CA ILE A 110 -6.62 22.95 9.54
C ILE A 110 -7.09 23.05 11.00
N ASN A 111 -8.23 23.71 11.22
CA ASN A 111 -8.86 23.76 12.54
C ASN A 111 -9.60 22.46 12.89
N GLU A 112 -9.95 22.31 14.16
CA GLU A 112 -10.60 21.10 14.69
C GLU A 112 -11.91 20.75 13.96
N SER A 113 -12.73 21.74 13.64
CA SER A 113 -14.00 21.53 12.92
C SER A 113 -13.78 20.91 11.53
N LYS A 114 -12.81 21.43 10.78
CA LYS A 114 -12.46 20.93 9.45
C LYS A 114 -11.76 19.57 9.53
N LEU A 115 -10.96 19.32 10.57
CA LEU A 115 -10.35 18.02 10.82
C LEU A 115 -11.40 16.95 11.11
N ARG A 116 -12.41 17.22 11.96
CA ARG A 116 -13.53 16.32 12.22
C ARG A 116 -14.30 15.98 10.94
N LYS A 117 -14.56 16.98 10.09
CA LYS A 117 -15.19 16.77 8.76
C LYS A 117 -14.35 15.86 7.85
N LEU A 118 -13.03 16.06 7.83
CA LEU A 118 -12.12 15.22 7.05
C LEU A 118 -12.15 13.77 7.55
N LEU A 119 -12.07 13.54 8.86
CA LEU A 119 -12.15 12.20 9.44
C LEU A 119 -13.45 11.49 9.09
N ASN A 120 -14.60 12.17 9.22
CA ASN A 120 -15.89 11.62 8.81
C ASN A 120 -15.93 11.27 7.32
N HIS A 121 -15.37 12.11 6.46
CA HIS A 121 -15.28 11.83 5.03
C HIS A 121 -14.41 10.60 4.73
N LEU A 122 -13.29 10.45 5.43
CA LEU A 122 -12.40 9.30 5.29
C LEU A 122 -13.11 8.01 5.72
N VAL A 123 -13.73 7.99 6.91
CA VAL A 123 -14.48 6.83 7.40
C VAL A 123 -15.63 6.44 6.47
N ALA A 124 -16.34 7.42 5.89
CA ALA A 124 -17.42 7.13 4.95
C ALA A 124 -16.94 6.42 3.66
N LYS A 125 -15.70 6.69 3.22
CA LYS A 125 -15.09 6.03 2.05
C LYS A 125 -14.30 4.77 2.38
N HIS A 126 -13.78 4.72 3.59
CA HIS A 126 -12.88 3.70 4.12
C HIS A 126 -13.37 3.32 5.53
N PRO A 127 -14.46 2.54 5.65
CA PRO A 127 -15.04 2.19 6.94
C PRO A 127 -14.05 1.53 7.92
N GLU A 128 -13.03 0.84 7.40
CA GLU A 128 -11.95 0.22 8.18
C GLU A 128 -11.17 1.21 9.06
N ILE A 129 -11.17 2.50 8.72
CA ILE A 129 -10.49 3.54 9.50
C ILE A 129 -11.12 3.70 10.88
N ILE A 130 -12.42 3.43 11.04
CA ILE A 130 -13.10 3.57 12.32
C ILE A 130 -12.46 2.70 13.41
N GLU A 131 -12.02 1.48 13.06
CA GLU A 131 -11.35 0.59 14.00
C GLU A 131 -10.00 1.15 14.48
N THR A 132 -9.31 1.89 13.61
CA THR A 132 -8.04 2.54 13.96
C THR A 132 -8.29 3.72 14.89
N ILE A 133 -9.36 4.47 14.67
CA ILE A 133 -9.79 5.55 15.58
C ILE A 133 -10.15 4.98 16.95
N ASP A 134 -10.95 3.91 17.00
CA ASP A 134 -11.32 3.26 18.26
C ASP A 134 -10.08 2.79 19.04
N LYS A 135 -9.15 2.10 18.37
CA LYS A 135 -7.88 1.65 18.97
C LYS A 135 -7.02 2.81 19.50
N PHE A 136 -7.06 3.97 18.83
CA PHE A 136 -6.29 5.14 19.24
C PHE A 136 -6.92 5.86 20.44
N LEU A 137 -8.25 5.91 20.51
CA LEU A 137 -8.99 6.61 21.57
C LEU A 137 -9.19 5.78 22.84
N VAL A 138 -9.24 4.45 22.73
CA VAL A 138 -9.36 3.56 23.89
C VAL A 138 -7.97 3.35 24.49
N PRO A 139 -7.67 3.83 25.71
CA PRO A 139 -6.41 3.49 26.37
C PRO A 139 -6.33 1.98 26.57
N ALA A 140 -5.11 1.42 26.52
CA ALA A 140 -4.83 0.01 26.77
C ALA A 140 -5.28 -0.39 28.18
N THR A 141 -6.57 -0.64 28.34
CA THR A 141 -7.14 -1.29 29.49
C THR A 141 -6.96 -2.80 29.29
N PRO A 142 -6.55 -3.56 30.31
CA PRO A 142 -6.46 -5.00 30.19
C PRO A 142 -7.84 -5.52 29.79
N VAL A 143 -7.91 -6.18 28.64
CA VAL A 143 -9.12 -6.78 28.11
C VAL A 143 -9.58 -7.84 29.10
N ASN A 144 -10.55 -7.51 29.94
CA ASN A 144 -11.40 -8.52 30.54
C ASN A 144 -12.11 -9.20 29.37
N LYS A 145 -11.71 -10.45 29.06
CA LYS A 145 -12.39 -11.31 28.09
C LYS A 145 -13.79 -11.63 28.60
N ALA A 146 -14.71 -10.68 28.53
CA ALA A 146 -16.13 -10.98 28.42
C ALA A 146 -16.36 -11.41 26.97
N GLY A 147 -15.96 -12.64 26.66
CA GLY A 147 -16.26 -13.28 25.38
C GLY A 147 -17.77 -13.46 25.27
N GLY A 148 -18.46 -12.45 24.73
CA GLY A 148 -19.80 -12.63 24.19
C GLY A 148 -19.70 -13.70 23.13
N LYS A 149 -20.18 -14.91 23.42
CA LYS A 149 -20.31 -15.97 22.43
C LYS A 149 -21.21 -15.41 21.32
N ILE A 150 -20.63 -15.07 20.18
CA ILE A 150 -21.40 -14.91 18.96
C ILE A 150 -21.99 -16.29 18.68
N THR A 151 -23.25 -16.49 19.07
CA THR A 151 -24.01 -17.69 18.78
C THR A 151 -24.43 -17.62 17.32
N VAL A 152 -23.52 -18.02 16.43
CA VAL A 152 -23.89 -18.26 15.04
C VAL A 152 -24.93 -19.37 15.03
N ASN A 153 -26.13 -19.07 14.52
CA ASN A 153 -27.17 -20.09 14.34
C ASN A 153 -26.78 -20.99 13.16
N VAL A 154 -25.92 -21.97 13.44
CA VAL A 154 -25.41 -22.95 12.46
C VAL A 154 -26.56 -23.69 11.76
N LYS A 155 -27.71 -23.87 12.44
CA LYS A 155 -28.90 -24.51 11.85
C LYS A 155 -29.53 -23.64 10.77
N ALA A 156 -29.66 -22.32 11.02
CA ALA A 156 -30.15 -21.38 10.03
C ALA A 156 -29.23 -21.35 8.79
N TYR A 157 -27.91 -21.27 9.01
CA TYR A 157 -26.95 -21.24 7.91
C TYR A 157 -26.94 -22.55 7.09
N ARG A 158 -26.99 -23.71 7.76
CA ARG A 158 -27.09 -25.02 7.07
C ARG A 158 -28.36 -25.14 6.24
N ASN A 159 -29.47 -24.57 6.70
CA ASN A 159 -30.73 -24.59 5.95
C ASN A 159 -30.64 -23.69 4.72
N THR A 160 -30.04 -22.50 4.84
CA THR A 160 -29.81 -21.60 3.69
C THR A 160 -28.96 -22.28 2.62
N VAL A 161 -27.78 -22.81 2.99
CA VAL A 161 -26.89 -23.50 2.04
C VAL A 161 -27.56 -24.70 1.39
N ARG A 162 -28.32 -25.49 2.16
CA ARG A 162 -29.03 -26.66 1.62
C ARG A 162 -30.16 -26.26 0.67
N ASN A 163 -30.85 -25.15 0.92
CA ASN A 163 -31.91 -24.66 0.04
C ASN A 163 -31.33 -24.12 -1.28
N GLU A 164 -30.25 -23.36 -1.23
CA GLU A 164 -29.53 -22.84 -2.41
C GLU A 164 -29.01 -23.99 -3.30
N LEU A 165 -28.39 -25.02 -2.70
CA LEU A 165 -27.94 -26.20 -3.42
C LEU A 165 -29.09 -26.96 -4.07
N ARG A 166 -30.25 -27.07 -3.39
CA ARG A 166 -31.45 -27.73 -3.94
C ARG A 166 -32.08 -26.95 -5.07
N GLN A 167 -32.12 -25.63 -4.99
CA GLN A 167 -32.62 -24.78 -6.08
C GLN A 167 -31.70 -24.87 -7.29
N SER A 168 -30.38 -24.86 -7.07
CA SER A 168 -29.40 -25.01 -8.14
C SER A 168 -29.50 -26.38 -8.83
N LEU A 169 -29.70 -27.46 -8.06
CA LEU A 169 -29.89 -28.82 -8.61
C LEU A 169 -31.18 -28.95 -9.42
N ARG A 170 -32.29 -28.35 -8.97
CA ARG A 170 -33.55 -28.34 -9.73
C ARG A 170 -33.45 -27.54 -11.02
N ALA A 171 -32.76 -26.40 -11.00
CA ALA A 171 -32.51 -25.61 -12.20
C ALA A 171 -31.69 -26.37 -13.25
N ILE A 172 -30.81 -27.29 -12.82
CA ILE A 172 -30.05 -28.17 -13.72
C ILE A 172 -30.92 -29.30 -14.28
N GLU A 173 -31.89 -29.81 -13.51
CA GLU A 173 -32.81 -30.87 -13.94
C GLU A 173 -33.92 -30.38 -14.88
N GLU A 174 -34.27 -29.09 -14.86
CA GLU A 174 -35.29 -28.48 -15.74
C GLU A 174 -34.73 -28.01 -17.11
N ASP A 175 -33.40 -27.94 -17.26
CA ASP A 175 -32.69 -27.55 -18.50
C ASP A 175 -32.23 -28.76 -19.37
N TYR A 176 -32.70 -29.97 -19.05
CA TYR A 176 -32.55 -31.22 -19.84
C TYR A 176 -33.91 -31.82 -20.21
#